data_AF-A0A923CD46-F1
#
_entry.id   AF-A0A923CD46-F1
#
_cell.length_a   1.000
_cell.length_b   1.000
_cell.length_c   1.000
_cell.angle_alpha   90.00
_cell.angle_beta   90.00
_cell.angle_gamma   90.00
#
_symmetry.space_group_name_H-M   'P 1'
#
loop_
_entity.id
_entity.type
_entity.pdbx_description
1 polymer ?
#
loop_
_entity_poly.entity_id
_entity_poly.type
_entity_poly.pdbx_seq_one_letter_code
_entity_poly.pdbx_strand_id
1 'polypeptide(L)'
;AQLQALLRSQGCAVSVANAGVAGDTTRGMLARLPRAVGKDTRVVILQPGGNDGRRGEGGDTASNVAEIERQLGARGITMITLDGLGRLAGAYRLADGQHFSAEGHAAFAAHLAPQVMRTGICRR
;
A
#
# COMPACT_ATOMS: atom_id res chain seq x y z
N ALA A 1 9.80 2.25 -9.65
CA ALA A 1 9.34 2.23 -8.25
C ALA A 1 10.34 1.44 -7.39
N GLN A 2 10.71 1.96 -6.21
CA GLN A 2 11.80 1.38 -5.39
C GLN A 2 11.49 -0.04 -4.89
N LEU A 3 10.24 -0.33 -4.51
CA LEU A 3 9.82 -1.69 -4.11
C LEU A 3 10.00 -2.71 -5.24
N GLN A 4 9.60 -2.38 -6.47
CA GLN A 4 9.78 -3.29 -7.62
C GLN A 4 11.27 -3.56 -7.88
N ALA A 5 12.11 -2.53 -7.83
CA ALA A 5 13.55 -2.67 -8.02
C ALA A 5 14.16 -3.59 -6.94
N LEU A 6 13.76 -3.41 -5.68
CA LEU A 6 14.21 -4.22 -4.55
C LEU A 6 13.75 -5.68 -4.66
N LEU A 7 12.48 -5.92 -5.00
CA LEU A 7 11.96 -7.27 -5.22
C LEU A 7 12.71 -7.98 -6.35
N ARG A 8 12.98 -7.25 -7.45
CA ARG A 8 13.75 -7.79 -8.58
C ARG A 8 15.18 -8.14 -8.18
N SER A 9 15.87 -7.30 -7.40
CA SER A 9 17.22 -7.61 -6.90
C SER A 9 17.25 -8.80 -5.95
N GLN A 10 16.10 -9.16 -5.36
CA GLN A 10 15.92 -10.35 -4.51
C GLN A 10 15.39 -11.57 -5.29
N GLY A 11 15.46 -11.55 -6.62
CA GLY A 11 15.02 -12.68 -7.47
C GLY A 11 13.51 -12.80 -7.66
N CYS A 12 12.72 -11.85 -7.15
CA CYS A 12 11.27 -11.81 -7.33
C CYS A 12 10.89 -10.99 -8.57
N ALA A 13 10.60 -11.68 -9.67
CA ALA A 13 10.19 -11.06 -10.93
C ALA A 13 8.69 -10.72 -10.93
N VAL A 14 8.34 -9.59 -10.33
CA VAL A 14 6.96 -9.06 -10.29
C VAL A 14 6.89 -7.62 -10.81
N SER A 15 5.69 -7.22 -11.24
CA SER A 15 5.36 -5.83 -11.56
C SER A 15 4.63 -5.19 -10.39
N VAL A 16 4.95 -3.93 -10.09
CA VAL A 16 4.28 -3.14 -9.06
C VAL A 16 3.60 -1.94 -9.74
N ALA A 17 2.28 -1.96 -9.77
CA ALA A 17 1.48 -0.83 -10.25
C ALA A 17 1.17 0.14 -9.10
N ASN A 18 1.40 1.43 -9.32
CA ASN A 18 1.00 2.47 -8.36
C ASN A 18 -0.45 2.89 -8.63
N ALA A 19 -1.34 2.57 -7.68
CA ALA A 19 -2.73 3.00 -7.70
C ALA A 19 -3.03 4.04 -6.60
N GLY A 20 -2.02 4.71 -6.06
CA GLY A 20 -2.18 5.79 -5.08
C GLY A 20 -2.76 7.05 -5.71
N VAL A 21 -3.71 7.68 -5.01
CA VAL A 21 -4.33 8.95 -5.40
C VAL A 21 -4.07 9.95 -4.28
N ALA A 22 -3.56 11.13 -4.62
CA ALA A 22 -3.29 12.17 -3.64
C ALA A 22 -4.61 12.62 -2.96
N GLY A 23 -4.62 12.64 -1.63
CA GLY A 23 -5.79 13.09 -0.86
C GLY A 23 -6.91 12.06 -0.71
N ASP A 24 -6.73 10.83 -1.19
CA ASP A 24 -7.75 9.78 -1.14
C ASP A 24 -8.07 9.34 0.30
N THR A 25 -9.35 9.16 0.60
CA THR A 25 -9.85 8.61 1.88
C THR A 25 -10.07 7.10 1.75
N THR A 26 -10.21 6.36 2.85
CA THR A 26 -10.54 4.93 2.76
C THR A 26 -11.88 4.67 2.07
N ARG A 27 -12.85 5.60 2.19
CA ARG A 27 -14.09 5.58 1.40
C ARG A 27 -13.83 5.69 -0.10
N GLY A 28 -12.96 6.62 -0.49
CA GLY A 28 -12.58 6.82 -1.89
C GLY A 28 -11.84 5.60 -2.46
N MET A 29 -10.90 5.05 -1.68
CA MET A 29 -10.20 3.80 -2.01
C MET A 29 -11.17 2.64 -2.24
N LEU A 30 -12.13 2.45 -1.32
CA LEU A 30 -13.16 1.43 -1.45
C LEU A 30 -14.01 1.62 -2.72
N ALA A 31 -14.49 2.85 -2.97
CA ALA A 31 -15.32 3.15 -4.12
C ALA A 31 -14.63 2.86 -5.46
N ARG A 32 -13.31 3.07 -5.57
CA ARG A 32 -12.55 2.84 -6.80
C ARG A 32 -11.88 1.47 -6.90
N LEU A 33 -11.96 0.64 -5.86
CA LEU A 33 -11.28 -0.65 -5.77
C LEU A 33 -11.48 -1.53 -7.03
N PRO A 34 -12.69 -1.65 -7.62
CA PRO A 34 -12.89 -2.47 -8.81
C PRO A 34 -12.10 -2.03 -10.04
N ARG A 35 -11.86 -0.71 -10.19
CA ARG A 35 -11.10 -0.13 -11.31
C ARG A 35 -9.61 -0.05 -11.03
N ALA A 36 -9.23 0.10 -9.76
CA ALA A 36 -7.84 0.25 -9.34
C ALA A 36 -7.08 -1.09 -9.33
N VAL A 37 -7.78 -2.20 -9.10
CA VAL A 37 -7.16 -3.52 -8.94
C VAL A 37 -7.39 -4.37 -10.18
N GLY A 38 -6.35 -4.46 -11.03
CA GLY A 38 -6.37 -5.22 -12.28
C GLY A 38 -6.58 -6.73 -12.07
N LYS A 39 -6.98 -7.43 -13.14
CA LYS A 39 -7.34 -8.86 -13.11
C LYS A 39 -6.19 -9.77 -12.65
N ASP A 40 -4.95 -9.44 -13.02
CA ASP A 40 -3.76 -10.23 -12.68
C ASP A 40 -3.11 -9.85 -11.34
N THR A 41 -3.78 -8.99 -10.56
CA THR A 41 -3.27 -8.58 -9.25
C THR A 41 -3.35 -9.75 -8.28
N ARG A 42 -2.23 -10.10 -7.65
CA ARG A 42 -2.15 -11.17 -6.63
C ARG A 42 -1.96 -10.62 -5.21
N VAL A 43 -1.37 -9.43 -5.09
CA VAL A 43 -1.12 -8.75 -3.81
C VAL A 43 -1.50 -7.27 -3.95
N VAL A 44 -2.19 -6.73 -2.95
CA VAL A 44 -2.43 -5.30 -2.80
C VAL A 44 -1.75 -4.82 -1.53
N ILE A 45 -0.99 -3.72 -1.65
CA ILE A 45 -0.44 -3.00 -0.50
C ILE A 45 -1.33 -1.78 -0.26
N LEU A 46 -2.03 -1.78 0.87
CA LEU A 46 -2.96 -0.72 1.24
C LEU A 46 -2.33 0.19 2.30
N GLN A 47 -2.30 1.50 2.05
CA GLN A 47 -1.93 2.50 3.06
C GLN A 47 -3.19 3.30 3.44
N PRO A 48 -3.89 2.94 4.53
CA PRO A 48 -5.16 3.57 4.90
C PRO A 48 -4.98 4.78 5.84
N GLY A 49 -6.07 5.53 6.05
CA GLY A 49 -6.29 6.38 7.23
C GLY A 49 -5.63 7.76 7.26
N GLY A 50 -4.57 7.98 6.49
CA GLY A 50 -3.80 9.24 6.54
C GLY A 50 -4.63 10.49 6.19
N ASN A 51 -5.56 10.40 5.25
CA ASN A 51 -6.48 11.51 4.92
C ASN A 51 -7.77 11.47 5.72
N ASP A 52 -8.21 10.28 6.15
CA ASP A 52 -9.43 10.14 6.96
C ASP A 52 -9.27 10.95 8.26
N GLY A 53 -8.16 10.74 8.98
CA GLY A 53 -7.85 11.47 10.20
C GLY A 53 -7.57 12.96 9.98
N ARG A 54 -6.87 13.33 8.89
CA ARG A 54 -6.54 14.75 8.62
C ARG A 54 -7.74 15.59 8.20
N ARG A 55 -8.72 14.99 7.53
CA ARG A 55 -9.89 15.69 7.00
C ARG A 55 -11.13 15.54 7.88
N GLY A 56 -11.15 14.56 8.79
CA GLY A 56 -12.40 14.18 9.47
C GLY A 56 -13.44 13.61 8.50
N GLU A 57 -12.97 13.08 7.37
CA GLU A 57 -13.78 12.52 6.28
C GLU A 57 -13.41 11.04 6.09
N GLY A 58 -14.01 10.35 5.13
CA GLY A 58 -13.83 8.91 4.92
C GLY A 58 -14.80 8.02 5.70
N GLY A 59 -15.45 8.54 6.76
CA GLY A 59 -16.34 7.71 7.59
C GLY A 59 -15.53 6.74 8.47
N ASP A 60 -16.09 5.57 8.77
CA ASP A 60 -15.37 4.59 9.58
C ASP A 60 -14.24 3.91 8.79
N THR A 61 -13.00 4.30 9.10
CA THR A 61 -11.78 3.76 8.52
C THR A 61 -11.70 2.24 8.69
N ALA A 62 -12.08 1.71 9.86
CA ALA A 62 -11.97 0.28 10.13
C ALA A 62 -12.94 -0.52 9.27
N SER A 63 -14.20 -0.07 9.18
CA SER A 63 -15.22 -0.69 8.33
C SER A 63 -14.84 -0.63 6.84
N ASN A 64 -14.32 0.50 6.35
CA ASN A 64 -13.88 0.62 4.96
C ASN A 64 -12.71 -0.33 4.63
N VAL A 65 -11.72 -0.42 5.52
CA VAL A 65 -10.57 -1.32 5.34
C VAL A 65 -11.00 -2.78 5.36
N ALA A 66 -11.88 -3.17 6.30
CA ALA A 66 -12.42 -4.51 6.37
C ALA A 66 -13.20 -4.90 5.09
N GLU A 67 -13.96 -3.96 4.53
CA GLU A 67 -14.68 -4.20 3.28
C GLU A 67 -13.74 -4.29 2.07
N ILE A 68 -12.67 -3.49 2.01
CA ILE A 68 -11.60 -3.63 1.00
C ILE A 68 -10.98 -5.01 1.10
N GLU A 69 -10.59 -5.44 2.30
CA GLU A 69 -10.00 -6.76 2.55
C GLU A 69 -10.94 -7.88 2.08
N ARG A 70 -12.23 -7.78 2.42
CA ARG A 70 -13.25 -8.74 2.00
C ARG A 70 -13.37 -8.83 0.48
N GLN A 71 -13.41 -7.70 -0.23
CA GLN A 71 -13.51 -7.68 -1.70
C GLN A 71 -12.24 -8.22 -2.39
N LEU A 72 -11.07 -7.98 -1.81
CA LEU A 72 -9.80 -8.54 -2.30
C LEU A 72 -9.73 -10.05 -2.04
N GLY A 73 -10.11 -10.49 -0.84
CA GLY A 73 -10.16 -11.91 -0.46
C GLY A 73 -11.11 -12.71 -1.35
N ALA A 74 -12.28 -12.17 -1.70
CA ALA A 74 -13.22 -12.79 -2.64
C ALA A 74 -12.62 -13.01 -4.05
N ARG A 75 -11.52 -12.33 -4.38
CA ARG A 75 -10.77 -12.47 -5.64
C ARG A 75 -9.48 -13.28 -5.48
N GLY A 76 -9.22 -13.84 -4.29
CA GLY A 76 -7.97 -14.54 -3.99
C GLY A 76 -6.75 -13.62 -3.89
N ILE A 77 -6.95 -12.33 -3.62
CA ILE A 77 -5.88 -11.33 -3.56
C ILE A 77 -5.47 -11.13 -2.10
N THR A 78 -4.17 -11.27 -1.81
CA THR A 78 -3.63 -11.00 -0.47
C THR A 78 -3.50 -9.48 -0.24
N MET A 79 -4.03 -8.98 0.88
CA MET A 79 -3.81 -7.60 1.30
C MET A 79 -2.65 -7.51 2.30
N ILE A 80 -1.77 -6.53 2.10
CA ILE A 80 -0.73 -6.13 3.06
C ILE A 80 -1.03 -4.69 3.46
N THR A 81 -1.21 -4.45 4.75
CA THR A 81 -1.39 -3.08 5.26
C THR A 81 -0.04 -2.42 5.47
N LEU A 82 0.16 -1.23 4.91
CA LEU A 82 1.27 -0.33 5.21
C LEU A 82 0.79 0.72 6.22
N ASP A 83 1.07 0.48 7.48
CA ASP A 83 0.80 1.39 8.59
C ASP A 83 2.11 1.98 9.16
N GLY A 84 2.01 2.70 10.29
CA GLY A 84 3.18 3.10 11.07
C GLY A 84 4.18 3.99 10.33
N LEU A 85 3.76 4.73 9.30
CA LEU A 85 4.64 5.51 8.42
C LEU A 85 5.61 6.43 9.19
N GLY A 86 5.14 7.05 10.28
CA GLY A 86 5.97 7.90 11.14
C GLY A 86 7.08 7.12 11.86
N ARG A 87 6.78 5.91 12.34
CA ARG A 87 7.77 5.02 12.98
C ARG A 87 8.78 4.49 11.97
N LEU A 88 8.33 4.20 10.74
CA LEU A 88 9.16 3.62 9.69
C LEU A 88 10.10 4.63 9.04
N ALA A 89 9.62 5.84 8.77
CA ALA A 89 10.35 6.80 7.94
C ALA A 89 10.16 8.26 8.39
N GLY A 90 9.77 8.50 9.64
CA GLY A 90 9.49 9.86 10.14
C GLY A 90 10.66 10.84 9.96
N ALA A 91 11.90 10.37 10.13
CA ALA A 91 13.11 11.17 9.91
C ALA A 91 13.34 11.56 8.44
N TYR A 92 12.67 10.89 7.50
CA TYR A 92 12.79 11.10 6.06
C TYR A 92 11.58 11.84 5.47
N ARG A 93 10.88 12.63 6.27
CA ARG A 93 9.84 13.54 5.77
C ARG A 93 10.49 14.75 5.10
N LEU A 94 9.86 15.24 4.04
CA LEU A 94 10.20 16.52 3.43
C LEU A 94 9.82 17.66 4.39
N ALA A 95 10.30 18.87 4.06
CA ALA A 95 10.06 20.07 4.87
C ALA A 95 8.56 20.38 5.11
N ASP A 96 7.67 19.88 4.25
CA ASP A 96 6.22 20.01 4.42
C ASP A 96 5.62 19.12 5.52
N GLY A 97 6.42 18.24 6.13
CA GLY A 97 6.02 17.32 7.19
C GLY A 97 5.06 16.21 6.74
N GLN A 98 4.70 16.13 5.47
CA GLN A 98 3.69 15.21 4.95
C GLN A 98 4.27 14.18 3.99
N HIS A 99 5.08 14.62 3.03
CA HIS A 99 5.65 13.77 2.00
C HIS A 99 6.98 13.18 2.47
N PHE A 100 7.37 12.05 1.90
CA PHE A 100 8.62 11.37 2.22
C PHE A 100 9.64 11.57 1.11
N SER A 101 10.92 11.64 1.48
CA SER A 101 12.03 11.69 0.54
C SER A 101 12.22 10.35 -0.17
N ALA A 102 13.17 10.29 -1.11
CA ALA A 102 13.57 9.04 -1.75
C ALA A 102 14.03 7.98 -0.73
N GLU A 103 14.74 8.39 0.32
CA GLU A 103 15.19 7.54 1.43
C GLU A 103 14.01 7.03 2.26
N GLY A 104 13.00 7.86 2.50
CA GLY A 104 11.78 7.46 3.20
C GLY A 104 11.00 6.40 2.41
N HIS A 105 10.88 6.60 1.09
CA HIS A 105 10.33 5.58 0.21
C HIS A 105 11.16 4.28 0.22
N ALA A 106 12.48 4.37 0.40
CA ALA A 106 13.35 3.20 0.41
C ALA A 106 13.17 2.40 1.70
N ALA A 107 12.96 3.09 2.82
CA ALA A 107 12.59 2.47 4.10
C ALA A 107 11.24 1.73 3.99
N PHE A 108 10.23 2.30 3.33
CA PHE A 108 8.97 1.60 3.08
C PHE A 108 9.17 0.36 2.20
N ALA A 109 9.96 0.48 1.12
CA ALA A 109 10.27 -0.65 0.24
C ALA A 109 10.96 -1.79 1.02
N ALA A 110 11.96 -1.47 1.85
CA ALA A 110 12.66 -2.44 2.69
C ALA A 110 11.73 -3.10 3.71
N HIS A 111 10.78 -2.35 4.27
CA HIS A 111 9.77 -2.88 5.19
C HIS A 111 8.77 -3.82 4.49
N LEU A 112 8.38 -3.52 3.26
CA LEU A 112 7.36 -4.26 2.50
C LEU A 112 7.90 -5.50 1.80
N ALA A 113 9.12 -5.46 1.27
CA ALA A 113 9.71 -6.55 0.48
C ALA A 113 9.59 -7.94 1.12
N PRO A 114 10.00 -8.17 2.39
CA PRO A 114 9.86 -9.49 3.01
C PRO A 114 8.39 -9.91 3.17
N GLN A 115 7.46 -8.98 3.35
CA GLN A 115 6.03 -9.28 3.46
C GLN A 115 5.46 -9.74 2.12
N VAL A 116 5.82 -9.05 1.04
CA VAL A 116 5.45 -9.42 -0.33
C VAL A 116 6.01 -10.80 -0.67
N MET A 117 7.27 -11.08 -0.35
CA MET A 117 7.85 -12.39 -0.62
C MET A 117 7.17 -13.54 0.14
N ARG A 118 6.69 -13.28 1.37
CA ARG A 118 5.96 -14.27 2.18
C ARG A 118 4.59 -14.65 1.62
N THR A 119 3.99 -13.86 0.73
CA THR A 119 2.72 -14.23 0.09
C THR A 119 2.88 -15.39 -0.90
N GLY A 120 4.11 -15.78 -1.22
CA GLY A 120 4.41 -16.82 -2.20
C GLY A 120 4.41 -16.32 -3.65
N ILE A 121 4.10 -15.04 -3.89
CA ILE A 121 4.05 -14.43 -5.24
C ILE A 121 5.39 -14.53 -6.01
N CYS A 122 6.49 -14.67 -5.26
CA CYS A 122 7.86 -14.75 -5.76
C CYS A 122 8.37 -16.18 -5.99
N ARG A 123 7.61 -17.21 -5.59
CA ARG A 123 7.98 -18.62 -5.83
C ARG A 123 7.64 -18.99 -7.27
N ARG A 124 8.55 -19.71 -7.94
CA ARG A 124 8.30 -20.31 -9.25
C ARG A 124 7.52 -21.61 -9.09
#